data_AF-V7C7T4-F1
#
_entry.id   AF-V7C7T4-F1
#
_cell.length_a   1.000
_cell.length_b   1.000
_cell.length_c   1.000
_cell.angle_alpha   90.00
_cell.angle_beta   90.00
_cell.angle_gamma   90.00
#
_symmetry.space_group_name_H-M   'P 1'
#
loop_
_entity.id
_entity.type
_entity.pdbx_description
1 polymer ?
#
loop_
_entity_poly.entity_id
_entity_poly.type
_entity_poly.pdbx_seq_one_letter_code
_entity_poly.pdbx_strand_id
1 'polypeptide(L)'
;MHKGKSDSVSIFSSLPEDVVLKIASLLQVRDLCALGCCSRFWRQLCFSDCIWESLARNRWPLLSSFHFPSSSTLTHSPNFKKWRKLYLDRHVELGVRARAVLKFVEACSRSESLEVGDHLKAVDTLIGTSFGFEDVQRFLFDPQMNVLINLVGVHYCLTTLGIRGDNLVETLRTREISDRRVCVKWWKVGRWFYGFRMRDETHSRWVSLADLAAEDDEHVLGVLRRGTIHEVLRVQISVVGRTSTHWSHRLE
;
A
#
# COMPACT_ATOMS: atom_id res chain seq x y z
N MET A 1 11.73 -62.74 12.57
CA MET A 1 12.02 -61.36 13.02
C MET A 1 11.08 -60.41 12.31
N HIS A 2 9.99 -60.00 12.98
CA HIS A 2 9.09 -58.98 12.47
C HIS A 2 9.78 -57.62 12.51
N LYS A 3 9.99 -57.03 11.33
CA LYS A 3 10.46 -55.65 11.21
C LYS A 3 9.24 -54.75 11.45
N GLY A 4 9.09 -54.29 12.69
CA GLY A 4 8.05 -53.33 13.07
C GLY A 4 8.23 -52.05 12.25
N LYS A 5 7.24 -51.75 11.40
CA LYS A 5 7.05 -50.40 10.87
C LYS A 5 6.62 -49.54 12.04
N SER A 6 7.51 -48.68 12.51
CA SER A 6 7.13 -47.53 13.30
C SER A 6 6.36 -46.59 12.39
N ASP A 7 5.05 -46.76 12.33
CA ASP A 7 4.15 -45.75 11.76
C ASP A 7 4.22 -44.53 12.69
N SER A 8 5.13 -43.62 12.40
CA SER A 8 5.08 -42.27 12.94
C SER A 8 3.86 -41.60 12.31
N VAL A 9 2.68 -41.84 12.89
CA VAL A 9 1.46 -41.10 12.59
C VAL A 9 1.85 -39.64 12.76
N SER A 10 1.85 -38.90 11.65
CA SER A 10 2.16 -37.48 11.65
C SER A 10 1.22 -36.82 12.66
N ILE A 11 1.77 -36.25 13.74
CA ILE A 11 0.98 -35.60 14.80
C ILE A 11 0.02 -34.56 14.20
N PHE A 12 0.40 -33.92 13.09
CA PHE A 12 -0.43 -32.96 12.37
C PHE A 12 -1.60 -33.57 11.58
N SER A 13 -1.56 -34.87 11.25
CA SER A 13 -2.70 -35.59 10.67
C SER A 13 -3.72 -36.04 11.72
N SER A 14 -3.45 -35.83 13.01
CA SER A 14 -4.36 -36.14 14.12
C SER A 14 -5.14 -34.95 14.66
N LEU A 15 -4.85 -33.74 14.16
CA LEU A 15 -5.57 -32.52 14.56
C LEU A 15 -6.97 -32.47 13.92
N PRO A 16 -7.99 -31.95 14.64
CA PRO A 16 -9.30 -31.67 14.07
C PRO A 16 -9.22 -30.71 12.87
N GLU A 17 -10.04 -30.97 11.84
CA GLU A 17 -9.98 -30.24 10.56
C GLU A 17 -10.18 -28.73 10.72
N ASP A 18 -11.05 -28.30 11.64
CA ASP A 18 -11.32 -26.90 11.96
C ASP A 18 -10.08 -26.17 12.52
N VAL A 19 -9.30 -26.84 13.37
CA VAL A 19 -8.05 -26.30 13.93
C VAL A 19 -7.02 -26.13 12.82
N VAL A 20 -6.88 -27.13 11.96
CA VAL A 20 -5.93 -27.13 10.84
C VAL A 20 -6.29 -26.03 9.82
N LEU A 21 -7.59 -25.86 9.51
CA LEU A 21 -8.08 -24.76 8.68
C LEU A 21 -7.79 -23.40 9.31
N LYS A 22 -8.00 -23.26 10.62
CA LYS A 22 -7.72 -22.01 11.33
C LYS A 22 -6.24 -21.66 11.27
N ILE A 23 -5.34 -22.61 11.54
CA ILE A 23 -3.89 -22.42 11.41
C ILE A 23 -3.57 -21.93 9.99
N ALA A 24 -4.04 -22.64 8.97
CA ALA A 24 -3.73 -22.31 7.58
C ALA A 24 -4.27 -20.93 7.15
N SER A 25 -5.46 -20.53 7.64
CA SER A 25 -6.05 -19.20 7.38
C SER A 25 -5.30 -18.03 8.00
N LEU A 26 -4.46 -18.28 9.00
CA LEU A 26 -3.64 -17.27 9.67
C LEU A 26 -2.28 -17.07 8.99
N LEU A 27 -1.91 -17.95 8.07
CA LEU A 27 -0.63 -17.89 7.38
C LEU A 27 -0.65 -16.89 6.23
N GLN A 28 0.49 -16.22 6.01
CA GLN A 28 0.72 -15.50 4.76
C GLN A 28 0.79 -16.49 3.59
N VAL A 29 0.46 -16.03 2.37
CA VAL A 29 0.41 -16.87 1.16
C VAL A 29 1.71 -17.65 0.93
N ARG A 30 2.87 -17.04 1.23
CA ARG A 30 4.17 -17.72 1.09
C ARG A 30 4.27 -18.94 1.99
N ASP A 31 3.91 -18.78 3.26
CA ASP A 31 4.03 -19.82 4.26
C ASP A 31 2.93 -20.88 4.08
N LEU A 32 1.75 -20.47 3.60
CA LEU A 32 0.69 -21.38 3.15
C LEU A 32 1.16 -22.27 1.99
N CYS A 33 1.87 -21.69 1.00
CA CYS A 33 2.43 -22.47 -0.10
C CYS A 33 3.51 -23.45 0.40
N ALA A 34 4.37 -23.01 1.32
CA ALA A 34 5.39 -23.87 1.93
C ALA A 34 4.77 -25.04 2.70
N LEU A 35 3.71 -24.77 3.47
CA LEU A 35 2.95 -25.78 4.21
C LEU A 35 2.31 -26.80 3.25
N GLY A 36 1.74 -26.33 2.13
CA GLY A 36 1.19 -27.20 1.08
C GLY A 36 2.22 -28.13 0.42
N CYS A 37 3.52 -27.85 0.57
CA CYS A 37 4.59 -28.73 0.09
C CYS A 37 4.96 -29.84 1.09
N CYS A 38 4.55 -29.74 2.37
CA CYS A 38 4.95 -30.68 3.41
C CYS A 38 4.30 -32.06 3.30
N SER A 39 3.05 -32.17 2.82
CA SER A 39 2.36 -33.46 2.66
C SER A 39 1.17 -33.37 1.70
N ARG A 40 0.62 -34.51 1.27
CA ARG A 40 -0.61 -34.55 0.46
C ARG A 40 -1.82 -33.95 1.20
N PHE A 41 -1.91 -34.22 2.50
CA PHE A 41 -2.94 -33.66 3.37
C PHE A 41 -2.89 -32.13 3.38
N TRP A 42 -1.72 -31.56 3.70
CA TRP A 42 -1.53 -30.11 3.72
C TRP A 42 -1.71 -29.49 2.34
N ARG A 43 -1.28 -30.16 1.27
CA ARG A 43 -1.55 -29.71 -0.09
C ARG A 43 -3.05 -29.54 -0.33
N GLN A 44 -3.84 -30.57 -0.07
CA GLN A 44 -5.27 -30.53 -0.30
C GLN A 44 -5.94 -29.44 0.53
N LEU A 45 -5.55 -29.31 1.80
CA LEU A 45 -6.08 -28.29 2.69
C LEU A 45 -5.70 -26.88 2.26
N CYS A 46 -4.40 -26.58 2.05
CA CYS A 46 -3.90 -25.24 1.70
C CYS A 46 -4.42 -24.75 0.34
N PHE A 47 -4.84 -25.66 -0.54
CA PHE A 47 -5.45 -25.34 -1.82
C PHE A 47 -6.98 -25.42 -1.82
N SER A 48 -7.61 -25.56 -0.65
CA SER A 48 -9.07 -25.49 -0.48
C SER A 48 -9.59 -24.06 -0.64
N ASP A 49 -10.76 -23.90 -1.25
CA ASP A 49 -11.26 -22.57 -1.64
C ASP A 49 -11.61 -21.68 -0.43
N CYS A 50 -11.99 -22.26 0.70
CA CYS A 50 -12.33 -21.53 1.92
C CYS A 50 -11.14 -20.77 2.53
N ILE A 51 -9.91 -21.32 2.42
CA ILE A 51 -8.70 -20.62 2.87
C ILE A 51 -8.44 -19.41 1.98
N TRP A 52 -8.52 -19.60 0.66
CA TRP A 52 -8.29 -18.52 -0.30
C TRP A 52 -9.37 -17.45 -0.24
N GLU A 53 -10.61 -17.82 0.10
CA GLU A 53 -11.67 -16.86 0.41
C GLU A 53 -11.29 -15.99 1.61
N SER A 54 -10.92 -16.61 2.72
CA SER A 54 -10.53 -15.88 3.93
C SER A 54 -9.34 -14.96 3.66
N LEU A 55 -8.33 -15.43 2.93
CA LEU A 55 -7.17 -14.63 2.55
C LEU A 55 -7.55 -13.45 1.65
N ALA A 56 -8.40 -13.66 0.65
CA ALA A 56 -8.87 -12.61 -0.24
C ALA A 56 -9.63 -11.52 0.53
N ARG A 57 -10.55 -11.93 1.43
CA ARG A 57 -11.36 -11.00 2.23
C ARG A 57 -10.52 -10.23 3.25
N ASN A 58 -9.55 -10.89 3.89
CA ASN A 58 -8.67 -10.24 4.86
C ASN A 58 -7.73 -9.23 4.18
N ARG A 59 -7.17 -9.57 3.02
CA ARG A 59 -6.25 -8.69 2.29
C ARG A 59 -6.96 -7.52 1.61
N TRP A 60 -8.15 -7.76 1.07
CA TRP A 60 -8.94 -6.78 0.32
C TRP A 60 -10.37 -6.68 0.86
N PRO A 61 -10.56 -6.13 2.07
CA PRO A 61 -11.89 -6.04 2.69
C PRO A 61 -12.86 -5.19 1.87
N LEU A 62 -12.36 -4.24 1.08
CA LEU A 62 -13.18 -3.38 0.21
C LEU A 62 -13.71 -4.12 -1.03
N LEU A 63 -13.15 -5.28 -1.41
CA LEU A 63 -13.61 -6.05 -2.56
C LEU A 63 -15.01 -6.66 -2.35
N SER A 64 -15.49 -6.85 -1.13
CA SER A 64 -16.86 -7.33 -0.91
C SER A 64 -17.93 -6.31 -1.30
N SER A 65 -17.57 -5.02 -1.41
CA SER A 65 -18.46 -3.96 -1.86
C SER A 65 -18.51 -3.84 -3.39
N PHE A 66 -17.49 -4.35 -4.09
CA PHE A 66 -17.49 -4.39 -5.55
C PHE A 66 -18.22 -5.65 -5.97
N HIS A 67 -19.41 -5.48 -6.55
CA HIS A 67 -20.18 -6.52 -7.19
C HIS A 67 -19.25 -7.47 -7.97
N PHE A 68 -18.94 -8.62 -7.38
CA PHE A 68 -18.67 -9.79 -8.20
C PHE A 68 -19.95 -9.99 -9.02
N PRO A 69 -19.86 -10.23 -10.34
CA PRO A 69 -21.04 -10.50 -11.14
C PRO A 69 -21.72 -11.72 -10.53
N SER A 70 -22.72 -11.44 -9.71
CA SER A 70 -23.68 -12.41 -9.24
C SER A 70 -24.47 -12.68 -10.49
N SER A 71 -24.09 -13.75 -11.19
CA SER A 71 -24.87 -14.25 -12.30
C SER A 71 -26.30 -14.39 -11.78
N SER A 72 -27.16 -13.50 -12.26
CA SER A 72 -28.52 -13.34 -11.82
C SER A 72 -29.33 -14.53 -12.30
N THR A 73 -29.36 -15.59 -11.52
CA THR A 73 -30.43 -16.59 -11.50
C THR A 73 -30.51 -17.18 -10.10
N LEU A 74 -31.62 -16.90 -9.43
CA LEU A 74 -32.08 -17.59 -8.24
C LEU A 74 -32.06 -19.11 -8.49
N THR A 75 -31.17 -19.81 -7.80
CA THR A 75 -31.07 -21.26 -7.49
C THR A 75 -29.61 -21.72 -7.65
N HIS A 76 -29.10 -22.33 -6.59
CA HIS A 76 -27.69 -22.68 -6.33
C HIS A 76 -26.78 -21.53 -5.88
N SER A 77 -26.25 -21.69 -4.65
CA SER A 77 -25.07 -21.00 -4.13
C SER A 77 -24.08 -20.74 -5.26
N PRO A 78 -23.57 -19.50 -5.43
CA PRO A 78 -22.58 -19.24 -6.47
C PRO A 78 -21.44 -20.23 -6.25
N ASN A 79 -21.01 -20.85 -7.34
CA ASN A 79 -20.04 -21.94 -7.35
C ASN A 79 -18.66 -21.37 -6.92
N PHE A 80 -18.48 -21.19 -5.61
CA PHE A 80 -17.26 -20.79 -4.91
C PHE A 80 -16.20 -21.90 -5.03
N LYS A 81 -15.70 -22.14 -6.24
CA LYS A 81 -14.64 -23.13 -6.54
C LYS A 81 -13.38 -22.50 -7.13
N LYS A 82 -13.21 -21.18 -7.03
CA LYS A 82 -12.15 -20.44 -7.73
C LYS A 82 -11.61 -19.21 -6.96
N TRP A 83 -11.81 -19.10 -5.64
CA TRP A 83 -11.19 -18.06 -4.81
C TRP A 83 -9.68 -18.01 -4.97
N ARG A 84 -9.02 -19.17 -5.08
CA ARG A 84 -7.58 -19.21 -5.36
C ARG A 84 -7.23 -18.53 -6.68
N LYS A 85 -7.97 -18.84 -7.75
CA LYS A 85 -7.74 -18.24 -9.07
C LYS A 85 -7.98 -16.73 -9.01
N LEU A 86 -9.08 -16.31 -8.41
CA LEU A 86 -9.45 -14.92 -8.23
C LEU A 86 -8.37 -14.14 -7.47
N TYR A 87 -7.85 -14.72 -6.38
CA TYR A 87 -6.76 -14.13 -5.61
C TYR A 87 -5.52 -13.88 -6.48
N LEU A 88 -5.13 -14.89 -7.27
CA LEU A 88 -3.96 -14.79 -8.16
C LEU A 88 -4.18 -13.77 -9.28
N ASP A 89 -5.34 -13.82 -9.95
CA ASP A 89 -5.71 -12.88 -11.01
C ASP A 89 -5.70 -11.44 -10.48
N ARG A 90 -6.26 -11.23 -9.29
CA ARG A 90 -6.25 -9.93 -8.60
C ARG A 90 -4.85 -9.46 -8.24
N HIS A 91 -4.00 -10.35 -7.73
CA HIS A 91 -2.63 -10.01 -7.40
C HIS A 91 -1.84 -9.56 -8.65
N VAL A 92 -2.05 -10.24 -9.78
CA VAL A 92 -1.45 -9.85 -11.07
C VAL A 92 -1.98 -8.49 -11.53
N GLU A 93 -3.29 -8.27 -11.44
CA GLU A 93 -3.93 -6.99 -11.78
C GLU A 93 -3.33 -5.83 -10.97
N LEU A 94 -3.24 -5.97 -9.65
CA LEU A 94 -2.66 -4.93 -8.77
C LEU A 94 -1.19 -4.67 -9.11
N GLY A 95 -0.43 -5.71 -9.46
CA GLY A 95 0.94 -5.53 -9.96
C GLY A 95 1.00 -4.72 -11.26
N VAL A 96 0.05 -4.89 -12.18
CA VAL A 96 -0.05 -4.06 -13.40
C VAL A 96 -0.40 -2.62 -13.05
N ARG A 97 -1.35 -2.41 -12.13
CA ARG A 97 -1.76 -1.08 -11.67
C ARG A 97 -0.64 -0.33 -10.97
N ALA A 98 0.11 -1.00 -10.09
CA ALA A 98 1.27 -0.44 -9.42
C ALA A 98 2.34 0.01 -10.41
N ARG A 99 2.62 -0.80 -11.44
CA ARG A 99 3.56 -0.42 -12.52
C ARG A 99 3.07 0.78 -13.32
N ALA A 100 1.76 0.94 -13.51
CA ALA A 100 1.21 2.12 -14.17
C ALA A 100 1.42 3.39 -13.32
N VAL A 101 1.20 3.31 -11.99
CA VAL A 101 1.49 4.40 -11.05
C VAL A 101 2.98 4.75 -11.07
N LEU A 102 3.85 3.75 -11.05
CA LEU A 102 5.30 3.94 -11.14
C LEU A 102 5.66 4.75 -12.40
N LYS A 103 5.25 4.28 -13.58
CA LYS A 103 5.52 4.97 -14.85
C LYS A 103 4.95 6.38 -14.89
N PHE A 104 3.76 6.59 -14.30
CA PHE A 104 3.13 7.90 -14.23
C PHE A 104 3.96 8.87 -13.38
N VAL A 105 4.35 8.46 -12.17
CA VAL A 105 5.16 9.31 -11.28
C VAL A 105 6.53 9.56 -11.89
N GLU A 106 7.17 8.56 -12.51
CA GLU A 106 8.42 8.74 -13.25
C GLU A 106 8.29 9.81 -14.35
N ALA A 107 7.21 9.73 -15.16
CA ALA A 107 6.95 10.69 -16.22
C ALA A 107 6.69 12.12 -15.71
N CYS A 108 6.02 12.27 -14.57
CA CYS A 108 5.74 13.57 -13.95
C CYS A 108 6.94 14.10 -13.14
N SER A 109 7.87 13.24 -12.72
CA SER A 109 9.01 13.58 -11.86
C SER A 109 10.18 14.26 -12.60
N ARG A 110 9.91 15.31 -13.38
CA ARG A 110 10.94 16.07 -14.09
C ARG A 110 11.96 16.62 -13.08
N SER A 111 13.24 16.28 -13.29
CA SER A 111 14.34 16.65 -12.39
C SER A 111 14.14 16.19 -10.93
N GLU A 112 13.56 15.00 -10.73
CA GLU A 112 13.34 14.39 -9.40
C GLU A 112 12.42 15.22 -8.49
N SER A 113 11.58 16.06 -9.10
CA SER A 113 10.58 16.87 -8.41
C SER A 113 9.19 16.55 -8.93
N LEU A 114 8.21 16.51 -8.03
CA LEU A 114 6.82 16.16 -8.33
C LEU A 114 5.89 17.24 -7.77
N GLU A 115 4.97 17.75 -8.59
CA GLU A 115 3.93 18.64 -8.10
C GLU A 115 2.90 17.86 -7.29
N VAL A 116 2.30 18.49 -6.28
CA VAL A 116 1.33 17.81 -5.42
C VAL A 116 0.11 17.31 -6.17
N GLY A 117 -0.29 17.97 -7.27
CA GLY A 117 -1.40 17.50 -8.11
C GLY A 117 -1.12 16.13 -8.73
N ASP A 118 0.10 15.93 -9.23
CA ASP A 118 0.53 14.62 -9.76
C ASP A 118 0.68 13.59 -8.64
N HIS A 119 1.20 13.99 -7.47
CA HIS A 119 1.27 13.13 -6.29
C HIS A 119 -0.12 12.64 -5.85
N LEU A 120 -1.08 13.54 -5.73
CA LEU A 120 -2.46 13.23 -5.35
C LEU A 120 -3.13 12.33 -6.39
N LYS A 121 -2.92 12.58 -7.69
CA LYS A 121 -3.43 11.72 -8.77
C LYS A 121 -2.87 10.29 -8.70
N ALA A 122 -1.61 10.14 -8.30
CA ALA A 122 -1.01 8.82 -8.07
C ALA A 122 -1.69 8.11 -6.88
N VAL A 123 -1.96 8.83 -5.79
CA VAL A 123 -2.70 8.30 -4.62
C VAL A 123 -4.14 7.93 -5.00
N ASP A 124 -4.86 8.77 -5.74
CA ASP A 124 -6.23 8.51 -6.22
C ASP A 124 -6.30 7.25 -7.09
N THR A 125 -5.24 6.97 -7.86
CA THR A 125 -5.15 5.74 -8.66
C THR A 125 -5.10 4.50 -7.75
N LEU A 126 -4.42 4.57 -6.61
CA LEU A 126 -4.41 3.49 -5.62
C LEU A 126 -5.77 3.34 -4.91
N ILE A 127 -6.46 4.46 -4.64
CA ILE A 127 -7.82 4.46 -4.09
C ILE A 127 -8.77 3.75 -5.04
N GLY A 128 -8.81 4.16 -6.31
CA GLY A 128 -9.68 3.57 -7.33
C GLY A 128 -9.41 2.08 -7.59
N THR A 129 -8.21 1.60 -7.27
CA THR A 129 -7.84 0.19 -7.40
C THR A 129 -7.94 -0.61 -6.10
N SER A 130 -8.22 0.03 -4.95
CA SER A 130 -8.42 -0.61 -3.65
C SER A 130 -7.26 -1.53 -3.25
N PHE A 131 -6.05 -0.96 -3.17
CA PHE A 131 -4.87 -1.67 -2.67
C PHE A 131 -5.05 -2.04 -1.18
N GLY A 132 -4.71 -3.26 -0.80
CA GLY A 132 -4.53 -3.63 0.59
C GLY A 132 -3.16 -3.20 1.11
N PHE A 133 -2.97 -3.24 2.43
CA PHE A 133 -1.69 -2.87 3.04
C PHE A 133 -0.54 -3.75 2.55
N GLU A 134 -0.76 -5.06 2.43
CA GLU A 134 0.22 -5.99 1.89
C GLU A 134 0.61 -5.68 0.44
N ASP A 135 -0.29 -5.11 -0.36
CA ASP A 135 0.03 -4.70 -1.74
C ASP A 135 0.93 -3.46 -1.73
N VAL A 136 0.64 -2.49 -0.86
CA VAL A 136 1.51 -1.32 -0.67
C VAL A 136 2.91 -1.76 -0.24
N GLN A 137 2.99 -2.64 0.76
CA GLN A 137 4.26 -3.21 1.21
C GLN A 137 5.01 -3.93 0.08
N ARG A 138 4.28 -4.64 -0.79
CA ARG A 138 4.90 -5.45 -1.86
C ARG A 138 5.34 -4.61 -3.06
N PHE A 139 4.56 -3.61 -3.45
CA PHE A 139 4.75 -2.89 -4.71
C PHE A 139 5.28 -1.47 -4.55
N LEU A 140 5.06 -0.84 -3.40
CA LEU A 140 5.40 0.56 -3.17
C LEU A 140 6.49 0.71 -2.10
N PHE A 141 6.66 -0.23 -1.17
CA PHE A 141 7.73 -0.21 -0.15
C PHE A 141 8.91 -1.10 -0.52
N ASP A 142 9.46 -0.85 -1.70
CA ASP A 142 10.70 -1.46 -2.17
C ASP A 142 11.81 -0.39 -2.13
N PRO A 143 12.96 -0.66 -1.47
CA PRO A 143 14.08 0.28 -1.41
C PRO A 143 14.67 0.61 -2.79
N GLN A 144 14.49 -0.25 -3.80
CA GLN A 144 14.92 0.02 -5.17
C GLN A 144 14.03 1.04 -5.90
N MET A 145 12.83 1.31 -5.37
CA MET A 145 11.92 2.30 -5.97
C MET A 145 12.34 3.72 -5.62
N ASN A 146 11.86 4.71 -6.37
CA ASN A 146 12.02 6.12 -6.04
C ASN A 146 11.29 6.46 -4.73
N VAL A 147 11.86 7.34 -3.89
CA VAL A 147 11.25 7.75 -2.62
C VAL A 147 9.88 8.41 -2.81
N LEU A 148 9.62 9.05 -3.96
CA LEU A 148 8.31 9.60 -4.30
C LEU A 148 7.24 8.50 -4.40
N ILE A 149 7.61 7.31 -4.88
CA ILE A 149 6.72 6.14 -4.93
C ILE A 149 6.45 5.62 -3.52
N ASN A 150 7.50 5.53 -2.69
CA ASN A 150 7.32 5.15 -1.30
C ASN A 150 6.41 6.16 -0.57
N LEU A 151 6.57 7.46 -0.83
CA LEU A 151 5.74 8.52 -0.28
C LEU A 151 4.28 8.39 -0.72
N VAL A 152 4.00 8.06 -1.98
CA VAL A 152 2.64 7.75 -2.45
C VAL A 152 2.04 6.60 -1.62
N GLY A 153 2.81 5.54 -1.36
CA GLY A 153 2.40 4.43 -0.50
C GLY A 153 2.13 4.84 0.95
N VAL A 154 3.02 5.62 1.55
CA VAL A 154 2.84 6.16 2.92
C VAL A 154 1.59 7.04 3.00
N HIS A 155 1.42 7.94 2.04
CA HIS A 155 0.25 8.81 1.98
C HIS A 155 -1.04 8.00 1.89
N TYR A 156 -1.09 7.01 1.01
CA TYR A 156 -2.23 6.10 0.87
C TYR A 156 -2.54 5.32 2.16
N CYS A 157 -1.52 4.80 2.84
CA CYS A 157 -1.68 4.12 4.13
C CYS A 157 -2.33 5.03 5.18
N LEU A 158 -1.85 6.27 5.29
CA LEU A 158 -2.32 7.23 6.29
C LEU A 158 -3.75 7.72 6.01
N THR A 159 -4.13 7.93 4.75
CA THR A 159 -5.42 8.53 4.40
C THR A 159 -6.51 7.51 4.11
N THR A 160 -6.18 6.42 3.43
CA THR A 160 -7.17 5.48 2.90
C THR A 160 -7.27 4.24 3.76
N LEU A 161 -6.12 3.68 4.19
CA LEU A 161 -6.11 2.48 5.02
C LEU A 161 -6.18 2.77 6.52
N GLY A 162 -5.93 4.02 6.92
CA GLY A 162 -5.90 4.44 8.33
C GLY A 162 -4.75 3.83 9.14
N ILE A 163 -3.72 3.29 8.48
CA ILE A 163 -2.57 2.64 9.11
C ILE A 163 -1.51 3.70 9.40
N ARG A 164 -1.14 3.84 10.68
CA ARG A 164 -0.27 4.90 11.20
C ARG A 164 0.54 4.42 12.41
N GLY A 165 1.45 5.26 12.89
CA GLY A 165 2.25 5.02 14.11
C GLY A 165 3.16 3.80 13.97
N ASP A 166 3.38 3.11 15.09
CA ASP A 166 4.33 1.98 15.22
C ASP A 166 4.17 0.93 14.13
N ASN A 167 2.92 0.61 13.74
CA ASN A 167 2.65 -0.40 12.70
C ASN A 167 3.23 -0.01 11.33
N LEU A 168 3.08 1.26 10.94
CA LEU A 168 3.62 1.75 9.67
C LEU A 168 5.11 1.99 9.79
N VAL A 169 5.58 2.58 10.89
CA VAL A 169 7.01 2.84 11.13
C VAL A 169 7.83 1.55 11.12
N GLU A 170 7.40 0.50 11.84
CA GLU A 170 8.11 -0.78 11.85
C GLU A 170 8.09 -1.46 10.49
N THR A 171 7.00 -1.30 9.72
CA THR A 171 6.95 -1.76 8.33
C THR A 171 8.00 -1.04 7.47
N LEU A 172 8.09 0.28 7.55
CA LEU A 172 9.06 1.07 6.79
C LEU A 172 10.51 0.71 7.19
N ARG A 173 10.74 0.44 8.48
CA ARG A 173 12.03 0.01 9.02
C ARG A 173 12.42 -1.38 8.51
N THR A 174 11.50 -2.34 8.56
CA THR A 174 11.69 -3.71 8.02
C THR A 174 11.95 -3.69 6.51
N ARG A 175 11.42 -2.70 5.80
CA ARG A 175 11.63 -2.50 4.36
C ARG A 175 12.85 -1.62 4.03
N GLU A 176 13.59 -1.17 5.04
CA GLU A 176 14.80 -0.33 4.89
C GLU A 176 14.54 1.00 4.16
N ILE A 177 13.35 1.57 4.33
CA ILE A 177 12.95 2.84 3.72
C ILE A 177 12.55 3.93 4.72
N SER A 178 12.59 3.64 6.03
CA SER A 178 12.23 4.57 7.11
C SER A 178 12.95 5.93 7.00
N ASP A 179 14.27 5.89 6.80
CA ASP A 179 15.12 7.08 6.82
C ASP A 179 15.15 7.85 5.50
N ARG A 180 14.48 7.34 4.46
CA ARG A 180 14.40 8.04 3.17
C ARG A 180 13.64 9.35 3.36
N ARG A 181 14.16 10.43 2.81
CA ARG A 181 13.59 11.77 3.00
C ARG A 181 13.10 12.38 1.70
N VAL A 182 12.11 13.26 1.85
CA VAL A 182 11.65 14.17 0.80
C VAL A 182 11.67 15.59 1.34
N CYS A 183 11.88 16.56 0.44
CA CYS A 183 11.69 17.97 0.73
C CYS A 183 10.34 18.40 0.16
N VAL A 184 9.45 18.84 1.05
CA VAL A 184 8.16 19.42 0.69
C VAL A 184 8.29 20.94 0.76
N LYS A 185 8.09 21.61 -0.38
CA LYS A 185 8.07 23.06 -0.51
C LYS A 185 6.67 23.52 -0.81
N TRP A 186 6.17 24.52 -0.10
CA TRP A 186 4.85 25.09 -0.37
C TRP A 186 4.82 26.60 -0.23
N TRP A 187 3.92 27.21 -0.98
CA TRP A 187 3.76 28.67 -1.08
C TRP A 187 2.46 29.06 -0.43
N LYS A 188 2.55 29.88 0.61
CA LYS A 188 1.39 30.36 1.34
C LYS A 188 1.02 31.76 0.90
N VAL A 189 -0.27 31.97 0.60
CA VAL A 189 -0.84 33.29 0.36
C VAL A 189 -0.69 34.13 1.62
N GLY A 190 -0.14 35.32 1.46
CA GLY A 190 -0.04 36.29 2.55
C GLY A 190 -1.42 36.63 3.11
N ARG A 191 -1.54 36.58 4.44
CA ARG A 191 -2.80 36.86 5.14
C ARG A 191 -3.15 38.33 5.07
N TRP A 192 -4.44 38.65 5.12
CA TRP A 192 -4.88 40.02 5.33
C TRP A 192 -4.71 40.40 6.80
N PHE A 193 -4.03 41.51 7.06
CA PHE A 193 -3.80 42.04 8.40
C PHE A 193 -3.96 43.56 8.37
N TYR A 194 -4.86 44.10 9.19
CA TYR A 194 -5.25 45.53 9.19
C TYR A 194 -5.53 46.12 7.80
N GLY A 195 -6.23 45.37 6.94
CA GLY A 195 -6.60 45.86 5.60
C GLY A 195 -5.48 45.82 4.56
N PHE A 196 -4.27 45.32 4.91
CA PHE A 196 -3.19 45.08 3.97
C PHE A 196 -2.97 43.58 3.76
N ARG A 197 -2.71 43.17 2.52
CA ARG A 197 -2.26 41.81 2.22
C ARG A 197 -0.78 41.68 2.56
N MET A 198 -0.45 40.78 3.48
CA MET A 198 0.93 40.42 3.80
C MET A 198 1.62 39.76 2.60
N ARG A 199 2.95 39.67 2.64
CA ARG A 199 3.72 39.00 1.59
C ARG A 199 3.42 37.50 1.58
N ASP A 200 3.45 36.91 0.40
CA ASP A 200 3.40 35.46 0.25
C ASP A 200 4.67 34.82 0.86
N GLU A 201 4.49 33.70 1.55
CA GLU A 201 5.53 33.03 2.32
C GLU A 201 5.89 31.68 1.69
N THR A 202 7.19 31.46 1.46
CA THR A 202 7.70 30.17 1.00
C THR A 202 8.16 29.34 2.18
N HIS A 203 7.66 28.11 2.25
CA HIS A 203 8.00 27.15 3.28
C HIS A 203 8.70 25.95 2.63
N SER A 204 9.63 25.35 3.37
CA SER A 204 10.38 24.18 2.93
C SER A 204 10.69 23.32 4.14
N ARG A 205 10.36 22.03 4.09
CA ARG A 205 10.73 21.08 5.15
C ARG A 205 11.23 19.77 4.56
N TRP A 206 12.30 19.27 5.16
CA TRP A 206 12.76 17.90 4.96
C TRP A 206 12.09 17.00 5.98
N VAL A 207 11.55 15.89 5.51
CA VAL A 207 10.84 14.93 6.35
C VAL A 207 11.21 13.51 5.93
N SER A 208 11.42 12.62 6.89
CA SER A 208 11.60 11.19 6.61
C SER A 208 10.25 10.49 6.40
N LEU A 209 10.25 9.32 5.76
CA LEU A 209 9.03 8.52 5.66
C LEU A 209 8.55 8.05 7.04
N ALA A 210 9.48 7.80 7.98
CA ALA A 210 9.14 7.45 9.35
C ALA A 210 8.47 8.62 10.10
N ASP A 211 8.99 9.84 9.98
CA ASP A 211 8.41 11.03 10.65
C ASP A 211 6.97 11.29 10.17
N LEU A 212 6.71 11.10 8.87
CA LEU A 212 5.35 11.19 8.30
C LEU A 212 4.43 10.07 8.82
N ALA A 213 4.97 8.87 9.01
CA ALA A 213 4.22 7.72 9.50
C ALA A 213 3.86 7.83 10.99
N ALA A 214 4.69 8.53 11.78
CA ALA A 214 4.52 8.72 13.22
C ALA A 214 3.56 9.87 13.60
N GLU A 215 3.04 10.63 12.63
CA GLU A 215 2.26 11.87 12.83
C GLU A 215 3.04 13.01 13.53
N ASP A 216 4.38 12.93 13.59
CA ASP A 216 5.21 13.97 14.19
C ASP A 216 5.17 15.31 13.40
N ASP A 217 4.78 15.28 12.12
CA ASP A 217 4.66 16.49 11.27
C ASP A 217 3.30 16.58 10.55
N GLU A 218 2.23 16.79 11.33
CA GLU A 218 0.87 17.06 10.84
C GLU A 218 0.78 18.25 9.87
N HIS A 219 1.72 19.20 9.94
CA HIS A 219 1.73 20.33 9.01
C HIS A 219 2.09 19.90 7.59
N VAL A 220 3.17 19.13 7.44
CA VAL A 220 3.58 18.63 6.12
C VAL A 220 2.55 17.63 5.58
N LEU A 221 2.03 16.75 6.43
CA LEU A 221 0.99 15.81 6.04
C LEU A 221 -0.30 16.52 5.63
N GLY A 222 -0.69 17.58 6.34
CA GLY A 222 -1.83 18.42 5.98
C GLY A 222 -1.67 19.08 4.61
N VAL A 223 -0.47 19.56 4.28
CA VAL A 223 -0.14 20.13 2.96
C VAL A 223 -0.21 19.06 1.86
N LEU A 224 0.34 17.86 2.10
CA LEU A 224 0.31 16.76 1.13
C LEU A 224 -1.10 16.23 0.88
N ARG A 225 -1.92 16.14 1.93
CA ARG A 225 -3.33 15.69 1.86
C ARG A 225 -4.21 16.68 1.10
N ARG A 226 -4.06 17.98 1.40
CA ARG A 226 -4.93 19.04 0.88
C ARG A 226 -4.50 19.52 -0.50
N GLY A 227 -3.20 19.48 -0.79
CA GLY A 227 -2.64 20.10 -1.98
C GLY A 227 -2.82 21.61 -1.99
N THR A 228 -3.19 22.16 -3.13
CA THR A 228 -3.41 23.60 -3.32
C THR A 228 -4.84 23.99 -2.93
N ILE A 229 -4.98 24.79 -1.87
CA ILE A 229 -6.26 25.37 -1.39
C ILE A 229 -6.05 26.89 -1.29
N HIS A 230 -7.08 27.72 -1.07
CA HIS A 230 -7.00 29.19 -1.09
C HIS A 230 -5.80 29.83 -0.35
N GLU A 231 -5.25 29.17 0.69
CA GLU A 231 -4.05 29.62 1.39
C GLU A 231 -2.73 29.05 0.82
N VAL A 232 -2.74 27.96 0.05
CA VAL A 232 -1.56 27.28 -0.50
C VAL A 232 -1.62 27.28 -2.03
N LEU A 233 -0.78 28.10 -2.67
CA LEU A 233 -0.78 28.31 -4.12
C LEU A 233 -0.13 27.17 -4.90
N ARG A 234 0.93 26.59 -4.33
CA ARG A 234 1.73 25.55 -4.97
C ARG A 234 2.42 24.70 -3.93
N VAL A 235 2.56 23.41 -4.23
CA VAL A 235 3.31 22.46 -3.42
C VAL A 235 4.14 21.59 -4.35
N GLN A 236 5.44 21.51 -4.08
CA GLN A 236 6.39 20.68 -4.80
C GLN A 236 7.10 19.74 -3.82
N ILE A 237 7.28 18.50 -4.24
CA ILE A 237 7.97 17.44 -3.49
C ILE A 237 9.25 17.11 -4.25
N SER A 238 10.38 17.02 -3.55
CA SER A 238 11.69 16.75 -4.17
C SER A 238 12.50 15.74 -3.37
N VAL A 239 13.38 15.00 -4.05
CA VAL A 239 14.23 13.96 -3.45
C VAL A 239 15.55 14.55 -2.91
N VAL A 240 16.13 13.95 -1.88
CA VAL A 240 17.44 14.35 -1.30
C VAL A 240 18.54 14.24 -2.36
N GLY A 241 19.36 15.29 -2.50
CA GLY A 241 20.60 15.25 -3.28
C GLY A 241 20.70 16.27 -4.41
N ARG A 242 19.61 16.95 -4.80
CA ARG A 242 19.66 18.03 -5.80
C ARG A 242 18.72 19.17 -5.41
N THR A 243 19.25 20.39 -5.46
CA THR A 243 18.49 21.62 -5.21
C THR A 243 17.28 21.69 -6.12
N SER A 244 16.07 21.86 -5.55
CA SER A 244 14.93 22.30 -6.37
C SER A 244 15.37 23.54 -7.13
N THR A 245 15.03 23.60 -8.42
CA THR A 245 15.25 24.80 -9.21
C THR A 245 14.68 25.99 -8.45
N HIS A 246 15.49 27.04 -8.31
CA HIS A 246 15.06 28.29 -7.73
C HIS A 246 13.91 28.82 -8.60
N TRP A 247 12.78 29.15 -8.00
CA TRP A 247 11.56 29.53 -8.72
C TRP A 247 11.63 30.90 -9.43
N SER A 248 12.83 31.43 -9.67
CA SER A 248 13.05 32.74 -10.26
C SER A 248 12.85 32.82 -11.77
N HIS A 249 12.51 31.73 -12.46
CA HIS A 249 12.25 31.74 -13.92
C HIS A 249 11.05 30.87 -14.31
N ARG A 250 9.84 31.36 -14.04
CA ARG A 250 8.67 31.06 -14.89
C ARG A 250 7.56 32.08 -14.66
N LEU A 251 7.82 33.29 -15.16
CA LEU A 251 6.78 34.24 -15.57
C LEU A 251 7.05 34.52 -17.04
N GLU A 252 6.51 33.67 -17.89
CA GLU A 252 6.16 33.96 -19.29
C GLU A 252 4.78 33.35 -19.55
#